data_AF-A0A9E0MEK1-F1
#
_entry.id   AF-A0A9E0MEK1-F1
#
_cell.length_a   1.000
_cell.length_b   1.000
_cell.length_c   1.000
_cell.angle_alpha   90.00
_cell.angle_beta   90.00
_cell.angle_gamma   90.00
#
_symmetry.space_group_name_H-M   'P 1'
#
loop_
_entity.id
_entity.type
_entity.pdbx_description
1 polymer ?
#
loop_
_entity_poly.entity_id
_entity_poly.type
_entity_poly.pdbx_seq_one_letter_code
_entity_poly.pdbx_strand_id
1 'polypeptide(L)' 'KVWGDHVYIEERTVDVHVKRLREALGEAGVMVETVRGVGYRLTALTQSQPN' A
#
# COMPACT_ATOMS: atom_id res chain seq x y z
N LYS A 1 3.20 -15.78 -3.43
CA LYS A 1 4.17 -15.39 -2.38
C LYS A 1 5.16 -14.44 -3.04
N VAL A 2 4.93 -13.13 -2.94
CA VAL A 2 5.70 -12.12 -3.68
C VAL A 2 6.25 -11.20 -2.61
N TRP A 3 7.58 -11.17 -2.47
CA TRP A 3 8.37 -10.36 -1.53
C TRP A 3 8.42 -10.90 -0.09
N GLY A 4 9.54 -11.59 0.20
CA GLY A 4 9.90 -12.05 1.53
C GLY A 4 10.49 -10.93 2.38
N ASP A 5 10.00 -10.83 3.61
CA ASP A 5 10.53 -10.38 4.90
C ASP A 5 11.57 -9.25 5.05
N HIS A 6 12.16 -8.69 4.00
CA HIS A 6 13.15 -7.62 4.12
C HIS A 6 12.99 -6.60 3.00
N VAL A 7 11.85 -5.92 2.99
CA VAL A 7 11.62 -4.77 2.11
C VAL A 7 12.11 -3.52 2.85
N TYR A 8 13.44 -3.35 2.89
CA TYR A 8 14.08 -2.10 3.32
C TYR A 8 14.04 -1.12 2.13
N ILE A 9 12.85 -0.61 1.84
CA ILE A 9 12.64 0.44 0.84
C ILE A 9 12.99 1.78 1.50
N GLU A 10 13.82 2.60 0.85
CA GLU A 10 14.05 3.98 1.27
C GLU A 10 12.71 4.73 1.38
N GLU A 11 12.25 4.86 2.62
CA GLU A 11 10.90 5.28 3.03
C GLU A 11 10.51 6.63 2.42
N ARG A 12 11.48 7.55 2.28
CA ARG A 12 11.22 8.96 1.93
C ARG A 12 10.84 9.21 0.47
N THR A 13 11.29 8.36 -0.46
CA THR A 13 10.96 8.54 -1.89
C THR A 13 9.65 7.83 -2.21
N VAL A 14 9.40 6.67 -1.59
CA VAL A 14 8.22 5.86 -1.84
C VAL A 14 6.96 6.49 -1.30
N ASP A 15 7.02 7.19 -0.16
CA ASP A 15 5.85 7.92 0.37
C ASP A 15 5.32 8.96 -0.62
N VAL A 16 6.21 9.70 -1.29
CA VAL A 16 5.83 10.70 -2.29
C VAL A 16 5.23 10.03 -3.52
N HIS A 17 5.84 8.94 -3.99
CA HIS A 17 5.33 8.18 -5.13
C HIS A 17 3.97 7.54 -4.82
N VAL A 18 3.79 6.98 -3.63
CA VAL A 18 2.52 6.39 -3.19
C VAL A 18 1.46 7.46 -3.00
N LYS A 19 1.81 8.64 -2.47
CA LYS A 19 0.86 9.76 -2.37
C LYS A 19 0.38 10.20 -3.75
N ARG A 20 1.30 10.44 -4.69
CA ARG A 20 0.96 10.79 -6.07
C ARG A 20 0.18 9.70 -6.78
N LEU A 21 0.51 8.43 -6.53
CA LEU A 21 -0.22 7.29 -7.06
C LEU A 21 -1.65 7.25 -6.53
N ARG A 22 -1.86 7.47 -5.23
CA ARG A 22 -3.20 7.55 -4.62
C ARG A 22 -4.02 8.68 -5.24
N GLU A 23 -3.41 9.85 -5.42
CA GLU A 23 -4.06 11.00 -6.07
C GLU A 23 -4.43 10.67 -7.53
N ALA A 24 -3.53 10.03 -8.29
CA ALA A 24 -3.78 9.62 -9.68
C ALA A 24 -4.85 8.51 -9.80
N LEU A 25 -4.96 7.65 -8.80
CA LEU A 25 -5.96 6.57 -8.75
C LEU A 25 -7.36 7.06 -8.32
N GLY A 26 -7.47 8.25 -7.75
CA GLY A 26 -8.76 8.78 -7.28
C GLY A 26 -9.41 7.86 -6.25
N GLU A 27 -10.66 7.44 -6.52
CA GLU A 27 -11.41 6.52 -5.63
C GLU A 27 -10.70 5.17 -5.45
N ALA A 28 -9.92 4.72 -6.44
CA ALA A 28 -9.14 3.49 -6.35
C ALA A 28 -7.92 3.64 -5.42
N GLY A 29 -7.53 4.85 -5.03
CA GLY A 29 -6.43 5.11 -4.12
C GLY A 29 -6.62 4.51 -2.72
N VAL A 30 -7.87 4.28 -2.31
CA VAL A 30 -8.21 3.64 -1.03
C VAL A 30 -7.77 2.17 -0.95
N MET A 31 -7.49 1.53 -2.10
CA MET A 31 -6.97 0.17 -2.15
C MET A 31 -5.51 0.07 -1.70
N VAL A 32 -4.76 1.19 -1.73
CA VAL A 32 -3.35 1.22 -1.31
C VAL A 32 -3.28 1.46 0.20
N GLU A 33 -3.01 0.41 0.96
CA GLU A 33 -2.90 0.43 2.41
C GLU A 33 -1.45 0.63 2.87
N THR A 34 -1.24 1.45 3.90
CA THR A 34 0.07 1.62 4.55
C THR A 34 0.16 0.72 5.76
N VAL A 35 1.08 -0.24 5.73
CA VAL A 35 1.40 -1.13 6.85
C VAL A 35 2.65 -0.59 7.55
N ARG A 36 2.45 0.04 8.71
CA ARG A 36 3.54 0.66 9.48
C ARG A 36 4.61 -0.39 9.84
N GLY A 37 5.88 -0.05 9.60
CA GLY A 37 7.02 -0.94 9.87
C GLY A 37 7.20 -2.07 8.85
N VAL A 38 6.37 -2.14 7.79
CA VAL A 38 6.47 -3.17 6.73
C VAL A 38 6.51 -2.54 5.34
N GLY A 39 5.65 -1.56 5.05
CA GLY A 39 5.58 -0.87 3.76
C GLY A 39 4.13 -0.65 3.28
N TYR A 40 3.87 -0.92 2.00
CA TYR A 40 2.58 -0.66 1.35
C TYR A 40 2.00 -1.94 0.76
N ARG A 41 0.68 -2.11 0.83
CA ARG A 41 -0.04 -3.26 0.27
C ARG A 41 -1.21 -2.79 -0.57
N LEU A 42 -1.39 -3.40 -1.73
CA LEU A 42 -2.63 -3.28 -2.50
C LEU A 42 -3.64 -4.30 -1.97
N THR A 43 -4.78 -3.81 -1.53
CA THR A 43 -5.92 -4.61 -1.12
C THR A 43 -7.00 -4.47 -2.18
N ALA A 44 -7.49 -5.56 -2.73
CA ALA A 44 -8.80 -5.53 -3.34
C ALA A 44 -9.76 -5.22 -2.20
N LEU A 45 -10.63 -4.21 -2.32
CA LEU A 45 -11.74 -3.98 -1.39
C LEU A 45 -12.67 -5.19 -1.43
N THR A 46 -12.27 -6.31 -0.85
CA THR A 46 -13.16 -7.38 -0.45
C THR A 46 -13.55 -7.04 0.98
N GLN A 47 -14.63 -6.27 1.12
CA GLN A 47 -15.38 -6.20 2.38
C GLN A 47 -15.95 -7.60 2.64
N SER A 48 -15.12 -8.52 3.12
CA SER A 48 -15.53 -9.87 3.51
C SER A 48 -14.46 -10.49 4.40
N GLN A 49 -14.32 -9.98 5.62
CA GLN A 49 -14.01 -10.84 6.77
C GLN A 49 -14.81 -10.36 7.99
N PRO A 50 -16.06 -10.83 8.15
CA PRO A 50 -16.63 -10.96 9.47
C PRO A 50 -15.97 -12.16 10.16
N ASN A 51 -15.46 -11.95 11.37
CA ASN A 51 -15.32 -12.99 12.40
C ASN A 51 -16.22 -12.59 13.56
#